data_AF-A0A2H9PGR8-F1
#
_entry.id   AF-A0A2H9PGR8-F1
#
_cell.length_a   1.000
_cell.length_b   1.000
_cell.length_c   1.000
_cell.angle_alpha   90.00
_cell.angle_beta   90.00
_cell.angle_gamma   90.00
#
_symmetry.space_group_name_H-M   'P 1'
#
loop_
_entity.id
_entity.type
_entity.pdbx_description
1 polymer ?
#
loop_
_entity_poly.entity_id
_entity_poly.type
_entity_poly.pdbx_seq_one_letter_code
_entity_poly.pdbx_strand_id
1 'polypeptide(L)'
;MIPDITILGLYEGLDPKEIRTESTNTANILHSDTAGDHTDVQKPLNFPDYFDDIVSELWSPRYRNGISPNLTGLSEDGRVVRVNRTDYRSSLLMKRGADRPYLDHDVEEIRVDLEGFNDLIAPLNVGILVLGKDEYGDFLLLHRRGRETGTDQGKLAVFPVGYVRLGEEISDAFGRQSLDELGLELYDDNLHSGVELKVIGTARAKYDTPDMTAVARTNLGYGEFELMLTTAKDKFETENLIRCGIDPKSPESLYRFVYENWDSFNLDAISKILLLANDLYGREAYRRFSTDLMSRYGITIK
;
A
#
# COMPACT_ATOMS: atom_id res chain seq x y z
N MET A 1 14.72 7.31 15.94
CA MET A 1 14.70 7.14 14.48
C MET A 1 13.63 8.07 13.92
N ILE A 2 13.93 8.85 12.87
CA ILE A 2 12.98 9.83 12.30
C ILE A 2 12.07 9.10 11.30
N PRO A 3 10.73 9.16 11.43
CA PRO A 3 9.80 8.67 10.42
C PRO A 3 9.97 9.39 9.08
N ASP A 4 9.94 8.67 7.96
CA ASP A 4 10.10 9.23 6.61
C ASP A 4 9.02 8.70 5.66
N ILE A 5 8.53 9.55 4.77
CA ILE A 5 7.61 9.24 3.66
C ILE A 5 8.27 9.73 2.38
N THR A 6 8.36 8.87 1.37
CA THR A 6 8.83 9.23 0.04
C THR A 6 7.65 9.19 -0.93
N ILE A 7 7.38 10.30 -1.60
CA ILE A 7 6.43 10.38 -2.70
C ILE A 7 7.17 10.06 -4.00
N LEU A 8 6.85 8.92 -4.58
CA LEU A 8 7.50 8.41 -5.79
C LEU A 8 6.83 8.96 -7.06
N GLY A 9 5.55 9.34 -6.97
CA GLY A 9 4.82 9.97 -8.07
C GLY A 9 3.49 10.58 -7.61
N LEU A 10 3.13 11.72 -8.21
CA LEU A 10 1.83 12.37 -8.08
C LEU A 10 1.18 12.42 -9.46
N TYR A 11 -0.03 11.89 -9.58
CA TYR A 11 -0.71 11.76 -10.86
C TYR A 11 -2.02 12.54 -10.86
N GLU A 12 -2.39 13.10 -12.02
CA GLU A 12 -3.65 13.83 -12.21
C GLU A 12 -4.80 12.87 -12.55
N GLY A 13 -4.95 11.80 -11.74
CA GLY A 13 -6.01 10.80 -11.90
C GLY A 13 -5.84 9.94 -13.16
N LEU A 14 -5.00 8.91 -13.08
CA LEU A 14 -4.81 7.95 -14.16
C LEU A 14 -5.88 6.87 -14.12
N ASP A 15 -6.38 6.46 -15.29
CA ASP A 15 -7.13 5.21 -15.40
C ASP A 15 -6.17 4.05 -15.13
N PRO A 16 -6.45 3.17 -14.14
CA PRO A 16 -5.60 2.01 -13.88
C PRO A 16 -5.39 1.10 -15.10
N LYS A 17 -6.30 1.08 -16.07
CA LYS A 17 -6.17 0.31 -17.33
C LYS A 17 -5.10 0.88 -18.28
N GLU A 18 -4.67 2.13 -18.08
CA GLU A 18 -3.56 2.75 -18.84
C GLU A 18 -2.18 2.35 -18.29
N ILE A 19 -2.14 1.74 -17.10
CA ILE A 19 -0.89 1.41 -16.43
C ILE A 19 -0.38 0.08 -16.95
N ARG A 20 0.79 0.11 -17.58
CA ARG A 20 1.48 -1.08 -18.08
C ARG A 20 2.68 -1.42 -17.23
N THR A 21 2.89 -2.72 -17.04
CA THR A 21 4.01 -3.24 -16.28
C THR A 21 5.13 -3.68 -17.23
N GLU A 22 6.35 -3.20 -16.99
CA GLU A 22 7.55 -3.57 -17.75
C GLU A 22 8.53 -4.32 -16.84
N SER A 23 8.98 -5.51 -17.26
CA SER A 23 10.05 -6.22 -16.57
C SER A 23 11.40 -5.53 -16.82
N THR A 24 12.14 -5.22 -15.77
CA THR A 24 13.53 -4.74 -15.89
C THR A 24 14.55 -5.86 -16.05
N ASN A 25 14.13 -7.12 -15.89
CA ASN A 25 14.93 -8.31 -16.18
C ASN A 25 14.42 -9.01 -17.44
N THR A 26 15.35 -9.48 -18.29
CA THR A 26 15.05 -10.31 -19.49
C THR A 26 14.51 -11.71 -19.15
N ALA A 27 14.50 -12.10 -17.87
CA ALA A 27 13.80 -13.29 -17.41
C ALA A 27 12.29 -13.00 -17.37
N ASN A 28 11.52 -13.67 -18.22
CA ASN A 28 10.08 -13.51 -18.39
C ASN A 28 9.31 -13.53 -17.06
N ILE A 29 8.94 -12.35 -16.56
CA ILE A 29 8.01 -12.18 -15.42
C ILE A 29 6.58 -12.62 -15.78
N LEU A 30 6.29 -12.81 -17.08
CA LEU A 30 4.97 -13.10 -17.64
C LEU A 30 4.68 -14.60 -17.88
N HIS A 31 5.49 -15.52 -17.36
CA HIS A 31 5.19 -16.96 -17.39
C HIS A 31 5.21 -17.55 -15.98
N SER A 32 4.02 -17.68 -15.41
CA SER A 32 3.75 -18.44 -14.19
C SER A 32 3.32 -19.87 -14.55
N ASP A 33 4.25 -20.68 -15.06
CA ASP A 33 4.01 -22.12 -14.98
C ASP A 33 4.45 -22.61 -13.60
N THR A 34 3.46 -23.12 -12.88
CA THR A 34 3.49 -23.92 -11.64
C THR A 34 3.22 -23.19 -10.32
N ALA A 35 1.93 -23.23 -9.96
CA ALA A 35 1.49 -23.34 -8.58
C ALA A 35 2.21 -24.52 -7.90
N GLY A 36 2.99 -24.21 -6.87
CA GLY A 36 3.61 -25.19 -5.99
C GLY A 36 4.77 -25.91 -6.65
N ASP A 37 5.98 -25.46 -6.41
CA ASP A 37 6.93 -26.29 -5.69
C ASP A 37 8.15 -25.48 -5.28
N HIS A 38 8.79 -26.03 -4.28
CA HIS A 38 9.91 -25.48 -3.54
C HIS A 38 11.14 -25.16 -4.43
N THR A 39 12.00 -24.33 -3.86
CA THR A 39 13.48 -24.37 -3.92
C THR A 39 14.31 -23.55 -4.89
N ASP A 40 13.86 -23.09 -6.06
CA ASP A 40 14.75 -22.28 -6.93
C ASP A 40 14.23 -20.85 -7.15
N VAL A 41 14.47 -20.01 -6.15
CA VAL A 41 14.44 -18.55 -6.36
C VAL A 41 15.76 -18.21 -7.05
N GLN A 42 15.72 -17.86 -8.33
CA GLN A 42 16.88 -17.21 -8.96
C GLN A 42 17.21 -15.96 -8.14
N LYS A 43 18.42 -15.95 -7.59
CA LYS A 43 18.98 -14.86 -6.81
C LYS A 43 18.67 -13.52 -7.49
N PRO A 44 18.00 -12.57 -6.82
CA PRO A 44 17.84 -11.24 -7.39
C PRO A 44 19.26 -10.70 -7.67
N LEU A 45 19.45 -10.12 -8.87
CA LEU A 45 20.73 -9.98 -9.56
C LEU A 45 21.87 -9.21 -8.85
N ASN A 46 21.70 -8.80 -7.58
CA ASN A 46 22.67 -8.01 -6.81
C ASN A 46 22.85 -8.45 -5.34
N PHE A 47 22.36 -9.62 -4.93
CA PHE A 47 22.51 -10.04 -3.53
C PHE A 47 23.91 -10.57 -3.22
N PRO A 48 24.46 -10.34 -2.01
CA PRO A 48 25.58 -11.10 -1.50
C PRO A 48 25.20 -12.58 -1.35
N ASP A 49 26.14 -13.51 -1.62
CA ASP A 49 25.87 -14.96 -1.56
C ASP A 49 25.36 -15.43 -0.18
N TYR A 50 25.74 -14.75 0.90
CA TYR A 50 25.33 -15.09 2.26
C TYR A 50 23.89 -14.68 2.61
N PHE A 51 23.22 -13.86 1.80
CA PHE A 51 21.86 -13.39 2.11
C PHE A 51 20.85 -14.52 2.04
N ASP A 52 20.95 -15.39 1.03
CA ASP A 52 20.03 -16.52 0.87
C ASP A 52 20.17 -17.53 2.03
N ASP A 53 21.36 -17.67 2.59
CA ASP A 53 21.63 -18.52 3.77
C ASP A 53 20.92 -17.94 5.02
N ILE A 54 21.12 -16.66 5.32
CA ILE A 54 20.42 -15.97 6.44
C ILE A 54 18.91 -16.06 6.27
N VAL A 55 18.44 -15.81 5.05
CA VAL A 55 17.01 -15.83 4.75
C VAL A 55 16.44 -17.25 4.91
N SER A 56 17.25 -18.29 4.68
CA SER A 56 16.83 -19.70 4.78
C SER A 56 16.76 -20.15 6.23
N GLU A 57 17.70 -19.70 7.05
CA GLU A 57 17.74 -19.99 8.48
C GLU A 57 16.56 -19.36 9.24
N LEU A 58 16.10 -18.18 8.82
CA LEU A 58 15.05 -17.43 9.51
C LEU A 58 13.63 -17.77 9.02
N TRP A 59 13.49 -18.43 7.87
CA TRP A 59 12.18 -18.74 7.31
C TRP A 59 11.57 -20.00 7.89
N SER A 60 10.37 -19.88 8.46
CA SER A 60 9.65 -21.06 8.96
C SER A 60 8.96 -21.80 7.81
N PRO A 61 9.12 -23.14 7.68
CA PRO A 61 8.43 -23.95 6.67
C PRO A 61 6.90 -24.00 6.87
N ARG A 62 6.36 -23.44 7.96
CA ARG A 62 4.91 -23.34 8.20
C ARG A 62 4.22 -22.28 7.34
N TYR A 63 4.97 -21.31 6.79
CA TYR A 63 4.42 -20.24 5.97
C TYR A 63 4.70 -20.50 4.49
N ARG A 64 3.71 -20.24 3.63
CA ARG A 64 3.89 -20.26 2.19
C ARG A 64 4.60 -19.00 1.74
N ASN A 65 5.60 -19.14 0.87
CA ASN A 65 6.26 -17.99 0.25
C ASN A 65 5.39 -17.49 -0.91
N GLY A 66 5.07 -16.20 -0.91
CA GLY A 66 4.36 -15.54 -2.01
C GLY A 66 5.35 -14.79 -2.90
N ILE A 67 5.13 -14.79 -4.20
CA ILE A 67 5.96 -14.06 -5.17
C ILE A 67 5.20 -12.81 -5.63
N SER A 68 5.89 -11.67 -5.62
CA SER A 68 5.33 -10.37 -5.97
C SER A 68 6.29 -9.58 -6.86
N PRO A 69 5.80 -8.63 -7.67
CA PRO A 69 6.65 -7.68 -8.34
C PRO A 69 7.24 -6.69 -7.32
N ASN A 70 8.53 -6.41 -7.40
CA ASN A 70 9.23 -5.33 -6.71
C ASN A 70 9.30 -4.11 -7.64
N LEU A 71 8.94 -2.93 -7.14
CA LEU A 71 9.04 -1.70 -7.90
C LEU A 71 10.52 -1.31 -8.09
N THR A 72 10.93 -1.12 -9.34
CA THR A 72 12.30 -0.70 -9.71
C THR A 72 12.36 0.64 -10.43
N GLY A 73 11.20 1.14 -10.90
CA GLY A 73 11.09 2.46 -11.47
C GLY A 73 9.67 2.80 -11.89
N LEU A 74 9.42 4.09 -12.07
CA LEU A 74 8.15 4.62 -12.58
C LEU A 74 8.46 5.60 -13.72
N SER A 75 7.62 5.64 -14.75
CA SER A 75 7.62 6.79 -15.65
C SER A 75 7.11 8.04 -14.92
N GLU A 76 7.51 9.21 -15.42
CA GLU A 76 7.09 10.51 -14.87
C GLU A 76 5.56 10.66 -14.84
N ASP A 77 4.88 10.10 -15.85
CA ASP A 77 3.43 10.12 -15.96
C ASP A 77 2.72 8.94 -15.28
N GLY A 78 3.46 8.06 -14.58
CA GLY A 78 2.92 6.92 -13.85
C GLY A 78 2.38 5.76 -14.70
N ARG A 79 2.33 5.89 -16.03
CA ARG A 79 1.76 4.86 -16.92
C ARG A 79 2.65 3.64 -17.10
N VAL A 80 3.95 3.75 -16.83
CA VAL A 80 4.90 2.65 -16.95
C VAL A 80 5.47 2.31 -15.59
N VAL A 81 5.14 1.12 -15.11
CA VAL A 81 5.65 0.59 -13.84
C VAL A 81 6.72 -0.44 -14.16
N ARG A 82 7.96 -0.12 -13.81
CA ARG A 82 9.10 -0.99 -14.02
C ARG A 82 9.27 -1.88 -12.81
N VAL A 83 9.19 -3.18 -13.00
CA VAL A 83 9.23 -4.15 -11.91
C VAL A 83 10.30 -5.21 -12.13
N ASN A 84 10.77 -5.76 -11.01
CA ASN A 84 11.53 -7.01 -10.97
C ASN A 84 10.78 -8.01 -10.08
N ARG A 85 11.21 -9.26 -10.01
CA ARG A 85 10.65 -10.26 -9.10
C ARG A 85 11.18 -10.08 -7.68
N THR A 86 10.31 -10.24 -6.69
CA THR A 86 10.65 -10.41 -5.28
C THR A 86 9.74 -11.45 -4.62
N ASP A 87 9.99 -11.76 -3.37
CA ASP A 87 9.17 -12.68 -2.60
C ASP A 87 8.96 -12.22 -1.16
N TYR A 88 7.90 -12.76 -0.56
CA TYR A 88 7.44 -12.39 0.76
C TYR A 88 8.49 -12.66 1.83
N ARG A 89 9.22 -13.78 1.70
CA ARG A 89 10.29 -14.17 2.62
C ARG A 89 11.42 -13.14 2.65
N SER A 90 11.94 -12.72 1.49
CA SER A 90 12.95 -11.68 1.41
C SER A 90 12.44 -10.32 1.92
N SER A 91 11.19 -9.95 1.60
CA SER A 91 10.59 -8.70 2.06
C SER A 91 10.42 -8.64 3.59
N LEU A 92 10.07 -9.78 4.20
CA LEU A 92 9.78 -9.86 5.63
C LEU A 92 11.05 -9.63 6.46
N LEU A 93 12.18 -10.14 5.98
CA LEU A 93 13.47 -10.02 6.67
C LEU A 93 14.05 -8.63 6.55
N MET A 94 13.88 -7.98 5.40
CA MET A 94 14.26 -6.58 5.21
C MET A 94 13.40 -5.65 6.08
N LYS A 95 12.07 -5.85 6.08
CA LYS A 95 11.13 -5.03 6.87
C LYS A 95 11.27 -5.27 8.38
N ARG A 96 11.39 -6.53 8.83
CA ARG A 96 11.42 -6.87 10.27
C ARG A 96 12.80 -6.92 10.90
N GLY A 97 13.87 -7.11 10.10
CA GLY A 97 15.25 -6.94 10.57
C GLY A 97 15.54 -5.50 11.00
N ALA A 98 14.80 -4.53 10.45
CA ALA A 98 14.84 -3.14 10.88
C ALA A 98 14.19 -2.90 12.26
N ASP A 99 13.19 -3.69 12.67
CA ASP A 99 12.34 -3.43 13.84
C ASP A 99 12.51 -4.40 15.03
N ARG A 100 13.29 -5.48 14.91
CA ARG A 100 13.42 -6.49 15.98
C ARG A 100 14.86 -6.91 16.31
N PRO A 101 15.27 -6.91 17.60
CA PRO A 101 16.60 -7.35 18.06
C PRO A 101 16.69 -8.88 18.31
N TYR A 102 15.97 -9.73 17.58
CA TYR A 102 16.05 -11.20 17.78
C TYR A 102 17.28 -11.85 17.12
N LEU A 103 18.26 -11.05 16.71
CA LEU A 103 19.50 -11.51 16.10
C LEU A 103 20.62 -11.04 17.02
N ASP A 104 21.22 -11.97 17.76
CA ASP A 104 22.40 -11.76 18.61
C ASP A 104 23.70 -11.51 17.79
N HIS A 105 23.59 -11.38 16.46
CA HIS A 105 24.67 -10.96 15.58
C HIS A 105 24.48 -9.50 15.19
N ASP A 106 25.59 -8.77 15.05
CA ASP A 106 25.71 -7.34 14.76
C ASP A 106 24.80 -6.85 13.61
N VAL A 107 23.49 -6.68 13.88
CA VAL A 107 22.48 -6.18 12.93
C VAL A 107 22.77 -4.72 12.55
N GLU A 108 23.57 -4.00 13.34
CA GLU A 108 24.03 -2.67 12.96
C GLU A 108 24.95 -2.68 11.73
N GLU A 109 25.81 -3.70 11.54
CA GLU A 109 26.62 -3.82 10.31
C GLU A 109 25.74 -4.14 9.09
N ILE A 110 24.74 -5.02 9.24
CA ILE A 110 23.78 -5.32 8.18
C ILE A 110 22.92 -4.07 7.84
N ARG A 111 22.53 -3.27 8.84
CA ARG A 111 21.75 -2.04 8.62
C ARG A 111 22.46 -0.99 7.76
N VAL A 112 23.77 -0.84 7.91
CA VAL A 112 24.57 0.15 7.16
C VAL A 112 24.73 -0.28 5.69
N ASP A 113 24.86 -1.58 5.42
CA ASP A 113 24.92 -2.09 4.05
C ASP A 113 23.53 -2.13 3.38
N LEU A 114 22.44 -2.31 4.13
CA LEU A 114 21.08 -2.46 3.59
C LEU A 114 20.34 -1.15 3.25
N GLU A 115 20.84 0.04 3.60
CA GLU A 115 20.20 1.30 3.18
C GLU A 115 20.12 1.43 1.65
N GLY A 116 21.08 0.87 0.90
CA GLY A 116 21.03 0.73 -0.56
C GLY A 116 20.17 -0.44 -1.07
N PHE A 117 19.79 -1.39 -0.20
CA PHE A 117 19.00 -2.57 -0.55
C PHE A 117 17.52 -2.49 -0.19
N ASN A 118 17.10 -1.51 0.62
CA ASN A 118 15.68 -1.25 0.86
C ASN A 118 14.92 -0.82 -0.41
N ASP A 119 15.63 -0.30 -1.41
CA ASP A 119 15.09 -0.03 -2.75
C ASP A 119 15.00 -1.31 -3.63
N LEU A 120 15.59 -2.43 -3.19
CA LEU A 120 15.77 -3.64 -4.00
C LEU A 120 14.79 -4.80 -3.67
N ILE A 121 14.05 -4.76 -2.55
CA ILE A 121 13.13 -5.87 -2.13
C ILE A 121 11.86 -5.34 -1.45
N ALA A 122 11.14 -4.43 -2.09
CA ALA A 122 9.89 -3.91 -1.58
C ALA A 122 8.74 -4.30 -2.53
N PRO A 123 7.99 -5.40 -2.25
CA PRO A 123 6.90 -5.82 -3.12
C PRO A 123 5.91 -4.68 -3.34
N LEU A 124 5.45 -4.51 -4.57
CA LEU A 124 4.51 -3.47 -4.95
C LEU A 124 3.13 -3.80 -4.36
N ASN A 125 2.58 -2.82 -3.65
CA ASN A 125 1.20 -2.84 -3.18
C ASN A 125 0.30 -1.97 -4.04
N VAL A 126 -0.97 -2.29 -3.98
CA VAL A 126 -2.06 -1.39 -4.35
C VAL A 126 -2.86 -1.03 -3.10
N GLY A 127 -3.26 0.23 -2.98
CA GLY A 127 -4.14 0.71 -1.93
C GLY A 127 -5.26 1.58 -2.49
N ILE A 128 -6.47 1.43 -1.94
CA ILE A 128 -7.65 2.15 -2.41
C ILE A 128 -8.20 3.01 -1.28
N LEU A 129 -8.28 4.30 -1.53
CA LEU A 129 -9.00 5.27 -0.72
C LEU A 129 -10.44 5.31 -1.19
N VAL A 130 -11.38 4.85 -0.36
CA VAL A 130 -12.79 4.82 -0.73
C VAL A 130 -13.46 6.10 -0.25
N LEU A 131 -14.02 6.85 -1.19
CA LEU A 131 -14.84 8.02 -0.92
C LEU A 131 -16.31 7.68 -1.17
N GLY A 132 -17.10 7.72 -0.12
CA GLY A 132 -18.55 7.56 -0.20
C GLY A 132 -19.28 8.86 0.11
N LYS A 133 -20.60 8.82 0.00
CA LYS A 133 -21.47 9.96 0.29
C LYS A 133 -22.73 9.50 0.99
N ASP A 134 -23.05 10.15 2.11
CA ASP A 134 -24.28 9.91 2.86
C ASP A 134 -25.01 11.23 3.19
N GLU A 135 -26.07 11.16 3.99
CA GLU A 135 -26.83 12.32 4.46
C GLU A 135 -26.00 13.36 5.24
N TYR A 136 -24.83 12.98 5.76
CA TYR A 136 -23.92 13.86 6.48
C TYR A 136 -22.78 14.41 5.60
N GLY A 137 -22.78 14.09 4.30
CA GLY A 137 -21.82 14.58 3.31
C GLY A 137 -20.84 13.53 2.82
N ASP A 138 -19.76 13.99 2.18
CA ASP A 138 -18.72 13.12 1.67
C ASP A 138 -17.88 12.57 2.83
N PHE A 139 -17.42 11.33 2.70
CA PHE A 139 -16.56 10.70 3.71
C PHE A 139 -15.47 9.86 3.06
N LEU A 140 -14.33 9.78 3.75
CA LEU A 140 -13.28 8.80 3.52
C LEU A 140 -13.53 7.59 4.44
N LEU A 141 -13.53 6.40 3.86
CA LEU A 141 -13.60 5.16 4.60
C LEU A 141 -12.20 4.75 5.07
N LEU A 142 -12.06 4.45 6.35
CA LEU A 142 -10.84 3.93 6.95
C LEU A 142 -11.15 2.65 7.73
N HIS A 143 -10.12 1.86 7.98
CA HIS A 143 -10.25 0.64 8.77
C HIS A 143 -9.23 0.60 9.89
N ARG A 144 -9.65 0.18 11.09
CA ARG A 144 -8.78 -0.09 12.22
C ARG A 144 -8.29 -1.53 12.14
N ARG A 145 -6.98 -1.73 11.99
CA ARG A 145 -6.41 -3.08 11.91
C ARG A 145 -6.65 -3.83 13.22
N GLY A 146 -7.03 -5.11 13.12
CA GLY A 146 -7.19 -5.99 14.28
C GLY A 146 -5.94 -6.04 15.15
N ARG A 147 -6.13 -6.16 16.47
CA ARG A 147 -5.03 -6.17 17.44
C ARG A 147 -4.14 -7.41 17.35
N GLU A 148 -4.61 -8.47 16.69
CA GLU A 148 -3.88 -9.72 16.49
C GLU A 148 -3.00 -9.72 15.21
N THR A 149 -3.03 -8.65 14.42
CA THR A 149 -2.29 -8.58 13.16
C THR A 149 -0.78 -8.48 13.38
N GLY A 150 0.03 -8.95 12.42
CA GLY A 150 1.50 -8.96 12.58
C GLY A 150 2.20 -7.61 12.42
N THR A 151 1.47 -6.55 12.03
CA THR A 151 1.98 -5.21 11.70
C THR A 151 0.89 -4.17 11.99
N ASP A 152 1.27 -3.00 12.52
CA ASP A 152 0.35 -1.85 12.74
C ASP A 152 -0.93 -2.19 13.53
N GLN A 153 -0.79 -3.00 14.58
CA GLN A 153 -1.89 -3.45 15.42
C GLN A 153 -2.72 -2.29 15.98
N GLY A 154 -4.04 -2.32 15.78
CA GLY A 154 -4.96 -1.31 16.30
C GLY A 154 -4.87 0.06 15.61
N LYS A 155 -4.01 0.20 14.59
CA LYS A 155 -3.85 1.46 13.84
C LYS A 155 -4.92 1.62 12.77
N LEU A 156 -5.26 2.87 12.50
CA LEU A 156 -6.02 3.29 11.33
C LEU A 156 -5.16 3.08 10.10
N ALA A 157 -5.75 2.38 9.13
CA ALA A 157 -5.17 2.09 7.84
C ALA A 157 -6.17 2.50 6.75
N VAL A 158 -5.62 2.82 5.57
CA VAL A 158 -6.41 2.82 4.34
C VAL A 158 -6.79 1.37 4.03
N PHE A 159 -7.98 1.19 3.48
CA PHE A 159 -8.52 -0.11 3.13
C PHE A 159 -9.46 0.09 1.94
N PRO A 160 -9.35 -0.73 0.89
CA PRO A 160 -8.59 -1.98 0.83
C PRO A 160 -7.13 -1.81 0.40
N VAL A 161 -6.26 -2.74 0.84
CA VAL A 161 -4.82 -2.74 0.53
C VAL A 161 -4.29 -4.15 0.35
N GLY A 162 -3.45 -4.37 -0.65
CA GLY A 162 -2.60 -5.56 -0.65
C GLY A 162 -1.64 -5.68 -1.81
N TYR A 163 -0.88 -6.76 -1.80
CA TYR A 163 0.17 -7.02 -2.77
C TYR A 163 -0.39 -7.27 -4.19
N VAL A 164 0.33 -6.76 -5.17
CA VAL A 164 0.23 -7.21 -6.56
C VAL A 164 0.88 -8.59 -6.65
N ARG A 165 0.25 -9.52 -7.40
CA ARG A 165 0.79 -10.86 -7.65
C ARG A 165 1.70 -10.85 -8.88
N LEU A 166 2.65 -11.77 -8.94
CA LEU A 166 3.47 -11.92 -10.16
C LEU A 166 2.58 -12.28 -11.36
N GLY A 167 2.72 -11.53 -12.46
CA GLY A 167 1.92 -11.73 -13.68
C GLY A 167 0.49 -11.17 -13.62
N GLU A 168 0.13 -10.50 -12.54
CA GLU A 168 -1.14 -9.77 -12.40
C GLU A 168 -0.96 -8.33 -12.91
N GLU A 169 -1.91 -7.86 -13.71
CA GLU A 169 -1.98 -6.45 -14.10
C GLU A 169 -2.37 -5.59 -12.90
N ILE A 170 -1.86 -4.36 -12.83
CA ILE A 170 -2.11 -3.48 -11.68
C ILE A 170 -3.61 -3.15 -11.54
N SER A 171 -4.32 -2.97 -12.66
CA SER A 171 -5.78 -2.79 -12.66
C SER A 171 -6.51 -3.99 -12.02
N ASP A 172 -6.07 -5.21 -12.33
CA ASP A 172 -6.68 -6.43 -11.80
C ASP A 172 -6.41 -6.55 -10.30
N ALA A 173 -5.21 -6.14 -9.85
CA ALA A 173 -4.90 -6.09 -8.42
C ALA A 173 -5.85 -5.13 -7.66
N PHE A 174 -6.13 -3.94 -8.20
CA PHE A 174 -7.12 -3.03 -7.59
C PHE A 174 -8.52 -3.65 -7.54
N GLY A 175 -8.99 -4.22 -8.65
CA GLY A 175 -10.30 -4.87 -8.73
C GLY A 175 -10.42 -6.03 -7.74
N ARG A 176 -9.40 -6.89 -7.69
CA ARG A 176 -9.34 -8.02 -6.76
C ARG A 176 -9.34 -7.57 -5.31
N GLN A 177 -8.49 -6.61 -4.93
CA GLN A 177 -8.47 -6.15 -3.54
C GLN A 177 -9.82 -5.54 -3.15
N SER A 178 -10.45 -4.74 -4.02
CA SER A 178 -11.77 -4.19 -3.73
C SER A 178 -12.84 -5.25 -3.56
N LEU A 179 -12.84 -6.29 -4.39
CA LEU A 179 -13.79 -7.38 -4.28
C LEU A 179 -13.52 -8.23 -3.02
N ASP A 180 -12.27 -8.64 -2.82
CA ASP A 180 -11.85 -9.48 -1.69
C ASP A 180 -12.08 -8.78 -0.34
N GLU A 181 -11.96 -7.45 -0.30
CA GLU A 181 -11.98 -6.68 0.94
C GLU A 181 -13.28 -5.95 1.22
N LEU A 182 -13.92 -5.37 0.19
CA LEU A 182 -15.18 -4.62 0.32
C LEU A 182 -16.39 -5.33 -0.30
N GLY A 183 -16.18 -6.38 -1.08
CA GLY A 183 -17.24 -6.92 -1.94
C GLY A 183 -17.65 -5.96 -3.05
N LEU A 184 -16.77 -5.01 -3.43
CA LEU A 184 -17.05 -4.03 -4.49
C LEU A 184 -16.39 -4.42 -5.80
N GLU A 185 -17.20 -4.45 -6.86
CA GLU A 185 -16.74 -4.61 -8.23
C GLU A 185 -16.44 -3.24 -8.84
N LEU A 186 -15.15 -2.97 -9.09
CA LEU A 186 -14.68 -1.68 -9.60
C LEU A 186 -14.69 -1.57 -11.14
N TYR A 187 -14.92 -2.68 -11.87
CA TYR A 187 -14.73 -2.74 -13.33
C TYR A 187 -15.82 -3.48 -14.11
N ASP A 188 -17.04 -3.55 -13.60
CA ASP A 188 -18.12 -4.11 -14.40
C ASP A 188 -18.80 -3.01 -15.22
N ASP A 189 -18.47 -2.94 -16.51
CA ASP A 189 -19.09 -2.04 -17.49
C ASP A 189 -20.61 -2.30 -17.66
N ASN A 190 -21.13 -3.44 -17.16
CA ASN A 190 -22.54 -3.84 -17.22
C ASN A 190 -23.27 -3.75 -15.88
N LEU A 191 -22.60 -3.41 -14.78
CA LEU A 191 -23.21 -3.28 -13.46
C LEU A 191 -23.27 -1.80 -13.08
N HIS A 192 -24.40 -1.40 -12.51
CA HIS A 192 -24.74 -0.04 -12.09
C HIS A 192 -23.84 0.56 -10.99
N SER A 193 -22.60 0.10 -10.81
CA SER A 193 -21.85 0.36 -9.59
C SER A 193 -21.46 1.84 -9.40
N GLY A 194 -21.42 2.64 -10.47
CA GLY A 194 -21.20 4.09 -10.35
C GLY A 194 -19.91 4.44 -9.61
N VAL A 195 -18.95 3.50 -9.56
CA VAL A 195 -17.68 3.67 -8.87
C VAL A 195 -16.65 4.19 -9.87
N GLU A 196 -16.10 5.37 -9.58
CA GLU A 196 -15.00 5.94 -10.36
C GLU A 196 -13.68 5.60 -9.66
N LEU A 197 -12.82 4.80 -10.29
CA LEU A 197 -11.48 4.47 -9.80
C LEU A 197 -10.40 5.23 -10.56
N LYS A 198 -9.53 5.94 -9.85
CA LYS A 198 -8.39 6.67 -10.42
C LYS A 198 -7.13 6.48 -9.61
N VAL A 199 -5.99 6.22 -10.25
CA VAL A 199 -4.68 6.20 -9.57
C VAL A 199 -4.17 7.63 -9.40
N ILE A 200 -3.83 8.00 -8.17
CA ILE A 200 -3.49 9.37 -7.77
C ILE A 200 -2.03 9.55 -7.40
N GLY A 201 -1.29 8.45 -7.18
CA GLY A 201 0.13 8.52 -6.90
C GLY A 201 0.72 7.20 -6.45
N THR A 202 2.03 7.24 -6.22
CA THR A 202 2.77 6.16 -5.57
C THR A 202 3.57 6.77 -4.43
N ALA A 203 3.46 6.19 -3.24
CA ALA A 203 4.20 6.63 -2.07
C ALA A 203 4.79 5.44 -1.32
N ARG A 204 5.73 5.71 -0.43
CA ARG A 204 6.37 4.70 0.42
C ARG A 204 6.66 5.29 1.78
N ALA A 205 6.18 4.66 2.86
CA ALA A 205 6.69 4.92 4.20
C ALA A 205 8.06 4.23 4.40
N LYS A 206 8.93 4.80 5.24
CA LYS A 206 10.26 4.26 5.49
C LYS A 206 10.20 2.77 5.90
N TYR A 207 10.98 1.93 5.21
CA TYR A 207 11.01 0.46 5.38
C TYR A 207 9.69 -0.25 5.05
N ASP A 208 8.71 0.46 4.51
CA ASP A 208 7.51 -0.13 3.96
C ASP A 208 7.63 -0.31 2.45
N THR A 209 6.66 -1.03 1.92
CA THR A 209 6.50 -1.27 0.50
C THR A 209 6.02 -0.01 -0.23
N PRO A 210 6.44 0.17 -1.49
CA PRO A 210 5.83 1.18 -2.33
C PRO A 210 4.38 0.79 -2.62
N ASP A 211 3.50 1.77 -2.46
CA ASP A 211 2.06 1.62 -2.57
C ASP A 211 1.53 2.51 -3.68
N MET A 212 1.09 1.88 -4.77
CA MET A 212 0.35 2.57 -5.82
C MET A 212 -1.08 2.78 -5.33
N THR A 213 -1.48 4.05 -5.23
CA THR A 213 -2.69 4.44 -4.53
C THR A 213 -3.74 4.95 -5.50
N ALA A 214 -4.94 4.40 -5.39
CA ALA A 214 -6.12 4.83 -6.13
C ALA A 214 -7.19 5.41 -5.20
N VAL A 215 -8.07 6.22 -5.78
CA VAL A 215 -9.29 6.72 -5.15
C VAL A 215 -10.47 6.08 -5.84
N ALA A 216 -11.32 5.41 -5.08
CA ALA A 216 -12.61 4.88 -5.53
C ALA A 216 -13.72 5.80 -5.02
N ARG A 217 -14.41 6.53 -5.91
CA ARG A 217 -15.57 7.36 -5.55
C ARG A 217 -16.84 6.58 -5.80
N THR A 218 -17.70 6.44 -4.81
CA THR A 218 -18.97 5.72 -4.90
C THR A 218 -20.13 6.54 -4.34
N ASN A 219 -21.36 6.19 -4.75
CA ASN A 219 -22.58 6.75 -4.17
C ASN A 219 -23.08 5.96 -2.95
N LEU A 220 -22.36 4.91 -2.53
CA LEU A 220 -22.72 4.15 -1.34
C LEU A 220 -22.57 5.00 -0.07
N GLY A 221 -23.61 4.98 0.75
CA GLY A 221 -23.61 5.55 2.09
C GLY A 221 -22.86 4.68 3.09
N TYR A 222 -22.47 5.27 4.22
CA TYR A 222 -21.70 4.55 5.24
C TYR A 222 -22.40 3.30 5.77
N GLY A 223 -23.72 3.36 6.01
CA GLY A 223 -24.50 2.20 6.45
C GLY A 223 -24.59 1.08 5.42
N GLU A 224 -24.48 1.39 4.12
CA GLU A 224 -24.42 0.37 3.07
C GLU A 224 -23.08 -0.37 3.10
N PHE A 225 -21.97 0.32 3.35
CA PHE A 225 -20.67 -0.32 3.57
C PHE A 225 -20.68 -1.26 4.77
N GLU A 226 -21.27 -0.84 5.90
CA GLU A 226 -21.40 -1.70 7.09
C GLU A 226 -22.20 -2.97 6.77
N LEU A 227 -23.31 -2.83 6.04
CA LEU A 227 -24.14 -3.97 5.63
C LEU A 227 -23.41 -4.89 4.65
N MET A 228 -22.69 -4.34 3.67
CA MET A 228 -21.93 -5.14 2.70
C MET A 228 -20.80 -5.92 3.38
N LEU A 229 -20.06 -5.29 4.29
CA LEU A 229 -18.94 -5.92 4.97
C LEU A 229 -19.38 -7.01 5.95
N THR A 230 -20.51 -6.81 6.66
CA THR A 230 -21.08 -7.84 7.54
C THR A 230 -21.63 -9.03 6.78
N THR A 231 -22.14 -8.84 5.57
CA THR A 231 -22.71 -9.92 4.75
C THR A 231 -21.68 -10.66 3.92
N ALA A 232 -20.65 -9.96 3.43
CA ALA A 232 -19.60 -10.55 2.60
C ALA A 232 -18.52 -11.30 3.40
N LYS A 233 -18.31 -10.94 4.67
CA LYS A 233 -17.26 -11.52 5.51
C LYS A 233 -17.80 -11.92 6.86
N ASP A 234 -17.91 -13.23 7.08
CA ASP A 234 -18.33 -13.87 8.35
C ASP A 234 -17.53 -13.43 9.60
N LYS A 235 -16.45 -12.65 9.43
CA LYS A 235 -15.56 -12.17 10.50
C LYS A 235 -15.18 -10.68 10.38
N PHE A 236 -15.85 -9.89 9.54
CA PHE A 236 -15.55 -8.46 9.52
C PHE A 236 -16.21 -7.77 10.72
N GLU A 237 -15.37 -7.31 11.65
CA GLU A 237 -15.77 -6.52 12.80
C GLU A 237 -16.07 -5.09 12.34
N THR A 238 -17.34 -4.74 12.11
CA THR A 238 -17.74 -3.39 11.65
C THR A 238 -17.35 -2.27 12.61
N GLU A 239 -17.11 -2.57 13.88
CA GLU A 239 -16.53 -1.64 14.85
C GLU A 239 -15.14 -1.11 14.46
N ASN A 240 -14.46 -1.82 13.55
CA ASN A 240 -13.20 -1.38 12.98
C ASN A 240 -13.37 -0.50 11.74
N LEU A 241 -14.58 -0.32 11.21
CA LEU A 241 -14.84 0.62 10.14
C LEU A 241 -14.94 2.03 10.71
N ILE A 242 -14.27 2.99 10.06
CA ILE A 242 -14.16 4.36 10.56
C ILE A 242 -14.59 5.32 9.45
N ARG A 243 -15.61 6.12 9.76
CA ARG A 243 -16.08 7.22 8.92
C ARG A 243 -15.26 8.48 9.20
N CYS A 244 -14.45 8.91 8.24
CA CYS A 244 -13.80 10.22 8.26
C CYS A 244 -14.61 11.20 7.40
N GLY A 245 -15.42 12.06 8.00
CA GLY A 245 -16.13 13.11 7.26
C GLY A 245 -15.15 14.07 6.59
N ILE A 246 -15.34 14.32 5.29
CA ILE A 246 -14.50 15.24 4.52
C ILE A 246 -15.37 16.31 3.83
N ASP A 247 -14.80 17.49 3.66
CA ASP A 247 -15.36 18.56 2.84
C ASP A 247 -14.54 18.64 1.56
N PRO A 248 -15.08 18.27 0.38
CA PRO A 248 -14.32 18.28 -0.86
C PRO A 248 -13.87 19.68 -1.28
N LYS A 249 -14.43 20.75 -0.68
CA LYS A 249 -14.06 22.13 -0.95
C LYS A 249 -13.04 22.68 0.04
N SER A 250 -12.78 21.98 1.14
CA SER A 250 -11.92 22.47 2.21
C SER A 250 -11.10 21.36 2.86
N PRO A 251 -9.76 21.46 2.81
CA PRO A 251 -8.89 20.44 3.41
C PRO A 251 -8.98 20.36 4.94
N GLU A 252 -9.54 21.37 5.60
CA GLU A 252 -9.48 21.53 7.06
C GLU A 252 -10.21 20.41 7.83
N SER A 253 -11.18 19.75 7.20
CA SER A 253 -11.86 18.57 7.77
C SER A 253 -10.93 17.36 7.83
N LEU A 254 -10.29 17.04 6.70
CA LEU A 254 -9.31 15.96 6.59
C LEU A 254 -8.10 16.19 7.50
N TYR A 255 -7.56 17.42 7.49
CA TYR A 255 -6.36 17.75 8.26
C TYR A 255 -6.63 17.63 9.75
N ARG A 256 -7.76 18.18 10.21
CA ARG A 256 -8.19 18.05 11.61
C ARG A 256 -8.35 16.60 12.02
N PHE A 257 -8.99 15.77 11.19
CA PHE A 257 -9.14 14.35 11.47
C PHE A 257 -7.78 13.66 11.63
N VAL A 258 -6.83 13.91 10.72
CA VAL A 258 -5.46 13.37 10.81
C VAL A 258 -4.76 13.84 12.08
N TYR A 259 -4.89 15.13 12.41
CA TYR A 259 -4.24 15.71 13.57
C TYR A 259 -4.77 15.19 14.92
N GLU A 260 -6.08 15.02 15.02
CA GLU A 260 -6.74 14.51 16.21
C GLU A 260 -6.49 13.01 16.41
N ASN A 261 -6.20 12.27 15.33
CA ASN A 261 -6.01 10.83 15.34
C ASN A 261 -4.56 10.40 15.00
N TRP A 262 -3.58 11.31 15.05
CA TRP A 262 -2.21 11.05 14.61
C TRP A 262 -1.62 9.75 15.21
N ASP A 263 -1.73 9.59 16.53
CA ASP A 263 -1.22 8.41 17.23
C ASP A 263 -1.97 7.13 16.89
N SER A 264 -3.14 7.23 16.27
CA SER A 264 -3.90 6.09 15.76
C SER A 264 -3.49 5.71 14.34
N PHE A 265 -2.84 6.55 13.54
CA PHE A 265 -2.47 6.20 12.17
C PHE A 265 -1.20 5.35 12.09
N ASN A 266 -1.11 4.50 11.06
CA ASN A 266 0.18 4.05 10.55
C ASN A 266 0.71 5.05 9.49
N LEU A 267 2.03 5.11 9.30
CA LEU A 267 2.65 6.05 8.36
C LEU A 267 2.27 5.78 6.91
N ASP A 268 2.02 4.50 6.58
CA ASP A 268 1.52 4.11 5.26
C ASP A 268 0.18 4.80 4.93
N ALA A 269 -0.79 4.79 5.84
CA ALA A 269 -2.05 5.50 5.65
C ALA A 269 -1.85 7.02 5.52
N ILE A 270 -0.94 7.61 6.29
CA ILE A 270 -0.60 9.03 6.14
C ILE A 270 -0.05 9.32 4.74
N SER A 271 0.80 8.46 4.19
CA SER A 271 1.33 8.63 2.84
C SER A 271 0.22 8.63 1.78
N LYS A 272 -0.77 7.75 1.93
CA LYS A 272 -1.93 7.69 1.03
C LYS A 272 -2.86 8.90 1.21
N ILE A 273 -3.08 9.35 2.43
CA ILE A 273 -3.88 10.56 2.72
C ILE A 273 -3.19 11.83 2.17
N LEU A 274 -1.85 11.88 2.15
CA LEU A 274 -1.11 12.95 1.49
C LEU A 274 -1.39 12.97 -0.03
N LEU A 275 -1.38 11.81 -0.68
CA LEU A 275 -1.77 11.70 -2.10
C LEU A 275 -3.22 12.17 -2.29
N LEU A 276 -4.13 11.77 -1.41
CA LEU A 276 -5.54 12.20 -1.45
C LEU A 276 -5.68 13.72 -1.33
N ALA A 277 -4.92 14.35 -0.43
CA ALA A 277 -4.95 15.80 -0.26
C ALA A 277 -4.50 16.53 -1.54
N ASN A 278 -3.53 15.97 -2.27
CA ASN A 278 -3.14 16.48 -3.59
C ASN A 278 -4.27 16.31 -4.62
N ASP A 279 -4.92 15.15 -4.68
CA ASP A 279 -6.03 14.88 -5.61
C ASP A 279 -7.23 15.81 -5.35
N LEU A 280 -7.66 15.92 -4.09
CA LEU A 280 -8.86 16.69 -3.72
C LEU A 280 -8.66 18.20 -3.76
N TYR A 281 -7.51 18.67 -3.30
CA TYR A 281 -7.31 20.09 -2.97
C TYR A 281 -6.14 20.72 -3.73
N GLY A 282 -5.43 19.94 -4.55
CA GLY A 282 -4.32 20.39 -5.37
C GLY A 282 -2.98 20.49 -4.63
N ARG A 283 -1.94 20.82 -5.40
CA ARG A 283 -0.53 20.82 -4.95
C ARG A 283 -0.25 21.78 -3.81
N GLU A 284 -0.93 22.92 -3.74
CA GLU A 284 -0.71 23.91 -2.68
C GLU A 284 -1.20 23.39 -1.33
N ALA A 285 -2.40 22.81 -1.29
CA ALA A 285 -2.95 22.18 -0.10
C ALA A 285 -2.06 21.01 0.38
N TYR A 286 -1.63 20.14 -0.54
CA TYR A 286 -0.67 19.07 -0.26
C TYR A 286 0.64 19.61 0.37
N ARG A 287 1.23 20.67 -0.20
CA ARG A 287 2.47 21.27 0.33
C ARG A 287 2.29 21.83 1.73
N ARG A 288 1.19 22.55 1.97
CA ARG A 288 0.85 23.08 3.30
C ARG A 288 0.71 21.93 4.30
N PHE A 289 -0.05 20.89 3.94
CA PHE A 289 -0.26 19.74 4.81
C PHE A 289 1.03 19.00 5.13
N SER A 290 1.85 18.76 4.12
CA SER A 290 3.17 18.14 4.27
C SER A 290 4.05 18.94 5.21
N THR A 291 4.10 20.27 5.03
CA THR A 291 4.88 21.18 5.88
C THR A 291 4.40 21.14 7.33
N ASP A 292 3.10 21.18 7.54
CA ASP A 292 2.49 21.11 8.87
C ASP A 292 2.81 19.77 9.56
N LEU A 293 2.70 18.65 8.83
CA LEU A 293 3.04 17.33 9.37
C LEU A 293 4.53 17.22 9.74
N MET A 294 5.43 17.68 8.86
CA MET A 294 6.87 17.69 9.14
C MET A 294 7.19 18.55 10.37
N SER A 295 6.61 19.74 10.46
CA SER A 295 6.83 20.66 11.59
C SER A 295 6.25 20.14 12.91
N ARG A 296 5.08 19.51 12.87
CA ARG A 296 4.33 19.13 14.07
C ARG A 296 4.74 17.78 14.63
N TYR A 297 5.04 16.82 13.75
CA TYR A 297 5.29 15.43 14.14
C TYR A 297 6.73 14.99 13.87
N GLY A 298 7.57 15.89 13.34
CA GLY A 298 8.98 15.61 13.10
C GLY A 298 9.22 14.51 12.07
N ILE A 299 8.28 14.29 11.15
CA ILE A 299 8.44 13.36 10.03
C ILE A 299 9.21 14.05 8.90
N THR A 300 9.83 13.26 8.03
CA THR A 300 10.37 13.76 6.75
C THR A 300 9.43 13.35 5.62
N ILE A 301 9.20 14.25 4.67
CA ILE A 301 8.46 13.97 3.43
C ILE A 301 9.37 14.37 2.27
N LYS A 302 9.70 13.42 1.40
CA LYS A 302 10.56 13.59 0.22
C LYS A 302 9.78 13.44 -1.06
#